data_AF-A0A933MJJ8-F1
#
_entry.id   AF-A0A933MJJ8-F1
#
_cell.length_a   1.000
_cell.length_b   1.000
_cell.length_c   1.000
_cell.angle_alpha   90.00
_cell.angle_beta   90.00
_cell.angle_gamma   90.00
#
_symmetry.space_group_name_H-M   'P 1'
#
loop_
_entity.id
_entity.type
_entity.pdbx_description
1 polymer ?
#
loop_
_entity_poly.entity_id
_entity_poly.type
_entity_poly.pdbx_seq_one_letter_code
_entity_poly.pdbx_strand_id
1 'polypeptide(L)'
;MNCQQIEIFFRENPGLALPPQAQSHIRECPDCRALVSGQSELESLLRSQPSAELPPYFQAKLWARINRAEARPKFFLLQPARLSLAASALMIIAILLLFLRAPAPENVFAPQAVIQNPNPRAVPGNVPGRLKKNIAAVAPTAGEPCQIYPVWPGDRDVAESRDINIVASFYPAAQGRDHIKVTIDGQPLASTQYQIKEDYLTIAPQSLAPGQHVVLVSLTDPAGREANKSWSFYLLEERS
;
A
#
# COMPACT_ATOMS: atom_id res chain seq x y z
N MET A 1 31.44 19.65 11.02
CA MET A 1 29.96 19.72 11.12
C MET A 1 29.59 20.36 12.44
N ASN A 2 28.47 21.07 12.51
CA ASN A 2 27.91 21.56 13.77
C ASN A 2 26.88 20.56 14.34
N CYS A 3 26.40 20.78 15.58
CA CYS A 3 25.44 19.89 16.25
C CYS A 3 24.16 19.68 15.42
N GLN A 4 23.62 20.75 14.84
CA GLN A 4 22.38 20.70 14.04
C GLN A 4 22.53 19.80 12.80
N GLN A 5 23.67 19.88 12.11
CA GLN A 5 23.94 19.03 10.95
C GLN A 5 24.05 17.55 11.33
N ILE A 6 24.58 17.25 12.52
CA ILE A 6 24.70 15.87 13.02
C ILE A 6 23.32 15.33 13.39
N GLU A 7 22.48 16.12 14.05
CA GLU A 7 21.10 15.75 14.37
C GLU A 7 20.28 15.47 13.09
N ILE A 8 20.37 16.35 12.09
CA ILE A 8 19.73 16.16 10.78
C ILE A 8 20.22 14.87 10.13
N PHE A 9 21.54 14.63 10.14
CA PHE A 9 22.12 13.42 9.57
C PHE A 9 21.53 12.17 10.21
N PHE A 10 21.46 12.11 11.54
CA PHE A 10 20.90 10.97 12.26
C PHE A 10 19.41 10.73 11.96
N ARG A 11 18.63 11.81 11.85
CA ARG A 11 17.20 11.72 11.53
C ARG A 11 16.96 11.18 10.12
N GLU A 12 17.76 11.61 9.15
CA GLU A 12 17.58 11.24 7.74
C GLU A 12 18.26 9.91 7.37
N ASN A 13 19.26 9.48 8.13
CA ASN A 13 20.12 8.35 7.80
C ASN A 13 20.29 7.37 8.98
N PRO A 14 19.19 6.82 9.56
CA PRO A 14 19.30 5.90 10.68
C PRO A 14 20.09 4.63 10.30
N GLY A 15 21.07 4.28 11.14
CA GLY A 15 21.89 3.06 10.95
C GLY A 15 23.02 3.17 9.91
N LEU A 16 23.19 4.32 9.25
CA LEU A 16 24.35 4.55 8.37
C LEU A 16 25.60 4.91 9.17
N ALA A 17 26.77 4.52 8.65
CA ALA A 17 28.05 4.84 9.27
C ALA A 17 28.29 6.36 9.29
N LEU A 18 28.77 6.87 10.42
CA LEU A 18 29.00 8.30 10.60
C LEU A 18 30.14 8.80 9.72
N PRO A 19 29.97 9.94 9.02
CA PRO A 19 31.05 10.54 8.26
C PRO A 19 32.20 10.97 9.19
N PRO A 20 33.47 10.98 8.72
CA PRO A 20 34.62 11.31 9.56
C PRO A 20 34.51 12.65 10.29
N GLN A 21 33.87 13.65 9.66
CA GLN A 21 33.65 14.99 10.20
C GLN A 21 32.64 15.01 11.37
N ALA A 22 31.69 14.07 11.41
CA ALA A 22 30.79 13.92 12.55
C ALA A 22 31.52 13.21 13.69
N GLN A 23 32.34 12.21 13.38
CA GLN A 23 33.11 11.48 14.39
C GLN A 23 34.08 12.39 15.16
N SER A 24 34.76 13.32 14.49
CA SER A 24 35.62 14.31 15.16
C SER A 24 34.80 15.20 16.10
N HIS A 25 33.66 15.70 15.66
CA HIS A 25 32.80 16.57 16.47
C HIS A 25 32.22 15.86 17.70
N ILE A 26 31.78 14.60 17.57
CA ILE A 26 31.23 13.81 18.69
C ILE A 26 32.28 13.59 19.80
N ARG A 27 33.57 13.58 19.46
CA ARG A 27 34.65 13.50 20.47
C ARG A 27 34.75 14.78 21.28
N GLU A 28 34.43 15.93 20.71
CA GLU A 28 34.60 17.24 21.35
C GLU A 28 33.31 17.76 22.02
N CYS A 29 32.13 17.41 21.47
CA CYS A 29 30.84 17.90 21.94
C CYS A 29 30.12 16.88 22.86
N PRO A 30 29.82 17.23 24.13
CA PRO A 30 29.15 16.34 25.07
C PRO A 30 27.69 16.04 24.67
N ASP A 31 26.97 17.01 24.12
CA ASP A 31 25.57 16.84 23.75
C ASP A 31 25.40 15.86 22.58
N CYS A 32 26.24 16.00 21.54
CA CYS A 32 26.25 15.07 20.42
C CYS A 32 26.64 13.66 20.88
N ARG A 33 27.55 13.54 21.86
CA ARG A 33 27.92 12.24 22.42
C ARG A 33 26.76 11.57 23.15
N ALA A 34 26.01 12.34 23.95
CA ALA A 34 24.82 11.86 24.64
C ALA A 34 23.73 11.37 23.66
N LEU A 35 23.53 12.11 22.56
CA LEU A 35 22.59 11.71 21.50
C LEU A 35 23.00 10.37 20.87
N VAL A 36 24.28 10.21 20.52
CA VAL A 36 24.81 8.96 19.93
C VAL A 36 24.69 7.78 20.89
N SER A 37 25.01 7.97 22.17
CA SER A 37 24.86 6.91 23.17
C SER A 37 23.40 6.48 23.32
N GLY A 38 22.46 7.44 23.36
CA GLY A 38 21.03 7.14 23.46
C GLY A 38 20.51 6.34 22.25
N GLN A 39 20.99 6.63 21.04
CA GLN A 39 20.65 5.83 19.87
C GLN A 39 21.25 4.42 19.93
N SER A 40 22.49 4.29 20.36
CA SER A 40 23.14 2.97 20.47
C SER A 40 22.46 2.09 21.53
N GLU A 41 21.97 2.70 22.62
CA GLU A 41 21.20 2.02 23.66
C GLU A 41 19.83 1.59 23.12
N LEU A 42 19.11 2.47 22.43
CA LEU A 42 17.85 2.12 21.78
C LEU A 42 18.03 0.99 20.76
N GLU A 43 19.09 1.04 19.95
CA GLU A 43 19.40 -0.02 18.98
C GLU A 43 19.72 -1.34 19.68
N SER A 44 20.44 -1.30 20.80
CA SER A 44 20.69 -2.46 21.64
C SER A 44 19.39 -3.07 22.17
N LEU A 45 18.47 -2.24 22.67
CA LEU A 45 17.14 -2.66 23.13
C LEU A 45 16.30 -3.26 21.99
N LEU A 46 16.34 -2.68 20.79
CA LEU A 46 15.63 -3.21 19.63
C LEU A 46 16.20 -4.55 19.17
N ARG A 47 17.53 -4.72 19.25
CA ARG A 47 18.19 -6.00 18.92
C ARG A 47 17.97 -7.09 19.98
N SER A 48 17.73 -6.70 21.24
CA SER A 48 17.41 -7.64 22.30
C SER A 48 15.96 -8.09 22.30
N GLN A 49 15.06 -7.37 21.60
CA GLN A 49 13.72 -7.88 21.35
C GLN A 49 13.79 -9.16 20.52
N PRO A 50 13.02 -10.20 20.89
CA PRO A 50 12.92 -11.39 20.05
C PRO A 50 12.45 -10.94 18.66
N SER A 51 13.21 -11.32 17.63
CA SER A 51 12.81 -11.08 16.26
C SER A 51 11.51 -11.84 16.05
N ALA A 52 10.37 -11.15 16.09
CA ALA A 52 9.09 -11.75 15.80
C ALA A 52 9.20 -12.37 14.39
N GLU A 53 9.06 -13.69 14.29
CA GLU A 53 8.92 -14.34 13.00
C GLU A 53 7.73 -13.68 12.32
N LEU A 54 8.01 -12.95 11.24
CA LEU A 54 6.95 -12.35 10.44
C LEU A 54 6.10 -13.52 9.95
N PRO A 55 4.79 -13.50 10.21
CA PRO A 55 3.92 -14.54 9.68
C PRO A 55 4.10 -14.62 8.17
N PRO A 56 4.13 -15.82 7.56
CA PRO A 56 4.43 -15.98 6.13
C PRO A 56 3.50 -15.15 5.21
N TYR A 57 2.30 -14.80 5.69
CA TYR A 57 1.30 -13.99 4.98
C TYR A 57 1.40 -12.48 5.23
N PHE A 58 2.28 -12.00 6.10
CA PHE A 58 2.41 -10.57 6.41
C PHE A 58 2.75 -9.75 5.16
N GLN A 59 3.68 -10.25 4.34
CA GLN A 59 4.09 -9.57 3.12
C GLN A 59 2.95 -9.49 2.10
N ALA A 60 2.16 -10.55 1.95
CA ALA A 60 0.96 -10.54 1.11
C ALA A 60 -0.08 -9.52 1.61
N LYS A 61 -0.32 -9.46 2.92
CA LYS A 61 -1.24 -8.49 3.54
C LYS A 61 -0.77 -7.05 3.35
N LEU A 62 0.54 -6.80 3.45
CA LEU A 62 1.14 -5.49 3.22
C LEU A 62 0.96 -5.05 1.76
N TRP A 63 1.28 -5.91 0.80
CA TRP A 63 1.11 -5.62 -0.63
C TRP A 63 -0.35 -5.39 -1.01
N ALA A 64 -1.29 -6.17 -0.45
CA ALA A 64 -2.72 -5.95 -0.66
C ALA A 64 -3.17 -4.55 -0.19
N ARG A 65 -2.64 -4.05 0.92
CA ARG A 65 -2.92 -2.70 1.42
C ARG A 65 -2.32 -1.60 0.52
N ILE A 66 -1.08 -1.77 0.06
CA ILE A 66 -0.43 -0.83 -0.85
C ILE A 66 -1.21 -0.76 -2.17
N ASN A 67 -1.49 -1.92 -2.78
CA ASN A 67 -2.23 -1.99 -4.04
C ASN A 67 -3.63 -1.38 -3.91
N ARG A 68 -4.32 -1.54 -2.76
CA ARG A 68 -5.60 -0.86 -2.53
C ARG A 68 -5.45 0.65 -2.43
N ALA A 69 -4.43 1.14 -1.74
CA ALA A 69 -4.18 2.57 -1.61
C ALA A 69 -3.84 3.22 -2.97
N GLU A 70 -3.14 2.49 -3.84
CA GLU A 70 -2.81 2.91 -5.21
C GLU A 70 -4.00 2.77 -6.17
N ALA A 71 -4.79 1.71 -6.05
CA ALA A 71 -5.97 1.47 -6.87
C ALA A 71 -7.13 2.42 -6.56
N ARG A 72 -7.17 3.02 -5.37
CA ARG A 72 -8.12 4.10 -5.07
C ARG A 72 -7.84 5.25 -6.03
N PRO A 73 -8.72 5.50 -7.02
CA PRO A 73 -8.52 6.63 -7.92
C PRO A 73 -8.47 7.87 -7.05
N LYS A 74 -7.43 8.70 -7.23
CA LYS A 74 -7.26 9.98 -6.53
C LYS A 74 -8.34 10.95 -7.01
N PHE A 75 -9.60 10.67 -6.69
CA PHE A 75 -10.76 11.38 -7.21
C PHE A 75 -10.98 12.74 -6.53
N PHE A 76 -10.05 13.20 -5.70
CA PHE A 76 -10.30 14.31 -4.77
C PHE A 76 -9.75 15.68 -5.18
N LEU A 77 -9.31 15.92 -6.42
CA LEU A 77 -8.89 17.29 -6.83
C LEU A 77 -9.35 17.76 -8.22
N LEU A 78 -10.32 17.08 -8.84
CA LEU A 78 -10.82 17.49 -10.17
C LEU A 78 -12.35 17.48 -10.28
N GLN A 79 -13.05 18.15 -9.35
CA GLN A 79 -14.35 18.77 -9.69
C GLN A 79 -14.57 20.12 -8.99
N PRO A 80 -14.01 21.21 -9.56
CA PRO A 80 -14.70 22.49 -9.57
C PRO A 80 -14.89 22.95 -11.03
N ALA A 81 -15.57 22.15 -11.87
CA ALA A 81 -15.79 22.51 -13.28
C ALA A 81 -17.17 22.13 -13.85
N ARG A 82 -18.16 21.82 -13.00
CA ARG A 82 -19.54 21.55 -13.44
C ARG A 82 -20.61 22.38 -12.72
N LEU A 83 -20.28 23.62 -12.37
CA LEU A 83 -21.24 24.61 -11.84
C LEU A 83 -21.34 25.90 -12.68
N SER A 84 -20.89 25.89 -13.94
CA SER A 84 -20.95 27.08 -14.82
C SER A 84 -21.55 26.83 -16.20
N LEU A 85 -22.61 26.01 -16.30
CA LEU A 85 -23.44 25.97 -17.53
C LEU A 85 -24.63 26.94 -17.50
N ALA A 86 -24.92 27.59 -16.36
CA ALA A 86 -25.90 28.69 -16.28
C ALA A 86 -25.28 30.09 -16.48
N ALA A 87 -23.95 30.22 -16.39
CA ALA A 87 -23.26 31.51 -16.52
C ALA A 87 -22.79 31.82 -17.96
N SER A 88 -22.67 30.82 -18.84
CA SER A 88 -22.22 31.03 -20.24
C SER A 88 -23.30 31.66 -21.12
N ALA A 89 -24.59 31.45 -20.84
CA ALA A 89 -25.67 32.12 -21.57
C ALA A 89 -25.71 33.63 -21.28
N LEU A 90 -25.47 34.04 -20.03
CA LEU A 90 -25.35 35.45 -19.66
C LEU A 90 -24.07 36.10 -20.20
N MET A 91 -22.95 35.37 -20.26
CA MET A 91 -21.72 35.86 -20.88
C MET A 91 -21.85 36.01 -22.40
N ILE A 92 -22.53 35.09 -23.12
CA ILE A 92 -22.76 35.26 -24.56
C ILE A 92 -23.65 36.49 -24.83
N ILE A 93 -24.69 36.72 -24.02
CA ILE A 93 -25.55 37.91 -24.14
C ILE A 93 -24.79 39.19 -23.78
N ALA A 94 -23.96 39.18 -22.73
CA ALA A 94 -23.13 40.31 -22.35
C ALA A 94 -22.02 40.62 -23.37
N ILE A 95 -21.39 39.59 -23.95
CA ILE A 95 -20.40 39.71 -25.03
C ILE A 95 -21.06 40.23 -26.31
N LEU A 96 -22.26 39.76 -26.66
CA LEU A 96 -23.02 40.28 -27.80
C LEU A 96 -23.43 41.75 -27.61
N LEU A 97 -23.77 42.16 -26.39
CA LEU A 97 -24.05 43.56 -26.05
C LEU A 97 -22.78 44.44 -26.01
N LEU A 98 -21.62 43.87 -25.67
CA LEU A 98 -20.33 44.56 -25.70
C LEU A 98 -19.78 44.75 -27.13
N PHE A 99 -20.02 43.79 -28.04
CA PHE A 99 -19.59 43.93 -29.45
C PHE A 99 -20.38 45.01 -30.22
N LEU A 100 -21.58 45.39 -29.77
CA LEU A 100 -22.34 46.52 -30.32
C LEU A 100 -21.85 47.90 -29.83
N ARG A 101 -20.88 47.94 -28.91
CA ARG A 101 -20.38 49.18 -28.33
C ARG A 101 -18.85 49.19 -28.29
N ALA A 102 -18.23 49.18 -29.47
CA ALA A 102 -16.80 49.46 -29.57
C ALA A 102 -16.53 50.92 -29.20
N PRO A 103 -15.53 51.16 -28.34
CA PRO A 103 -14.40 51.97 -28.79
C PRO A 103 -13.06 51.26 -28.57
N ALA A 104 -12.13 51.50 -29.50
CA ALA A 104 -10.71 51.21 -29.39
C ALA A 104 -10.02 52.22 -28.43
N PRO A 105 -8.71 52.15 -28.14
CA PRO A 105 -7.70 51.06 -28.21
C PRO A 105 -6.98 50.88 -26.84
N GLU A 106 -5.89 50.10 -26.79
CA GLU A 106 -4.53 50.52 -26.37
C GLU A 106 -3.70 49.37 -25.77
N ASN A 107 -2.45 49.24 -26.26
CA ASN A 107 -1.41 48.29 -25.84
C ASN A 107 -1.05 48.42 -24.35
N VAL A 108 -0.58 47.33 -23.71
CA VAL A 108 0.52 47.34 -22.70
C VAL A 108 0.80 45.92 -22.12
N PHE A 109 2.07 45.49 -22.26
CA PHE A 109 2.86 44.55 -21.41
C PHE A 109 2.42 43.07 -21.28
N ALA A 110 3.26 42.04 -21.11
CA ALA A 110 4.71 41.75 -21.12
C ALA A 110 4.82 40.20 -20.84
N PRO A 111 6.01 39.55 -20.86
CA PRO A 111 6.15 38.12 -21.13
C PRO A 111 5.87 37.23 -19.90
N GLN A 112 5.25 36.07 -20.11
CA GLN A 112 5.19 35.02 -19.10
C GLN A 112 6.43 34.12 -19.20
N ALA A 113 7.16 34.07 -18.08
CA ALA A 113 8.28 33.19 -17.85
C ALA A 113 7.83 31.71 -17.89
N VAL A 114 8.52 30.93 -18.71
CA VAL A 114 8.42 29.47 -18.75
C VAL A 114 9.05 28.91 -17.47
N ILE A 115 8.23 28.37 -16.57
CA ILE A 115 8.72 27.52 -15.48
C ILE A 115 9.10 26.18 -16.10
N GLN A 116 10.38 26.02 -16.43
CA GLN A 116 10.96 24.71 -16.71
C GLN A 116 11.01 23.93 -15.39
N ASN A 117 10.22 22.88 -15.30
CA ASN A 117 10.27 21.91 -14.22
C ASN A 117 11.64 21.19 -14.26
N PRO A 118 12.50 21.28 -13.24
CA PRO A 118 13.80 20.64 -13.28
C PRO A 118 13.64 19.12 -13.20
N ASN A 119 14.00 18.50 -14.32
CA ASN A 119 14.40 17.11 -14.52
C ASN A 119 14.89 16.44 -13.21
N PRO A 120 14.27 15.34 -12.74
CA PRO A 120 14.79 14.58 -11.62
C PRO A 120 16.13 13.96 -12.04
N ARG A 121 17.23 14.52 -11.52
CA ARG A 121 18.56 13.91 -11.60
C ARG A 121 18.47 12.49 -11.06
N ALA A 122 18.71 11.52 -11.94
CA ALA A 122 19.05 10.16 -11.57
C ALA A 122 20.26 10.22 -10.62
N VAL A 123 20.05 9.84 -9.37
CA VAL A 123 21.12 9.65 -8.40
C VAL A 123 21.75 8.28 -8.72
N PRO A 124 23.03 8.21 -9.15
CA PRO A 124 23.74 6.95 -9.21
C PRO A 124 24.08 6.51 -7.78
N GLY A 125 23.12 5.86 -7.13
CA GLY A 125 23.29 5.25 -5.82
C GLY A 125 24.09 3.96 -5.94
N ASN A 126 25.42 4.07 -5.89
CA ASN A 126 26.27 2.94 -5.57
C ASN A 126 26.12 2.68 -4.06
N VAL A 127 25.26 1.73 -3.69
CA VAL A 127 25.03 1.32 -2.30
C VAL A 127 26.03 0.21 -1.96
N PRO A 128 27.13 0.49 -1.23
CA PRO A 128 28.02 -0.56 -0.78
C PRO A 128 27.35 -1.33 0.37
N GLY A 129 27.19 -2.64 0.19
CA GLY A 129 26.95 -3.55 1.30
C GLY A 129 25.49 -3.73 1.73
N ARG A 130 24.59 -4.05 0.78
CA ARG A 130 23.36 -4.79 1.14
C ARG A 130 23.81 -6.16 1.66
N LEU A 131 23.87 -6.32 2.98
CA LEU A 131 23.96 -7.63 3.63
C LEU A 131 22.85 -8.49 3.01
N LYS A 132 23.25 -9.42 2.14
CA LYS A 132 22.43 -10.54 1.69
C LYS A 132 22.14 -11.40 2.90
N LYS A 133 21.27 -10.91 3.79
CA LYS A 133 20.67 -11.74 4.82
C LYS A 133 19.75 -12.66 4.03
N ASN A 134 20.29 -13.80 3.66
CA ASN A 134 19.55 -14.92 3.13
C ASN A 134 18.56 -15.30 4.22
N ILE A 135 17.39 -14.64 4.22
CA ILE A 135 16.19 -15.25 4.74
C ILE A 135 15.94 -16.38 3.75
N ALA A 136 16.63 -17.51 3.98
CA ALA A 136 16.27 -18.73 3.32
C ALA A 136 14.82 -18.96 3.74
N ALA A 137 13.89 -18.71 2.81
CA ALA A 137 12.53 -19.18 2.97
C ALA A 137 12.69 -20.65 3.35
N VAL A 138 12.30 -21.00 4.58
CA VAL A 138 12.34 -22.38 5.04
C VAL A 138 11.54 -23.16 4.00
N ALA A 139 12.25 -23.97 3.23
CA ALA A 139 11.62 -24.76 2.19
C ALA A 139 10.59 -25.65 2.90
N PRO A 140 9.33 -25.64 2.46
CA PRO A 140 8.31 -26.43 3.12
C PRO A 140 8.75 -27.89 3.14
N THR A 141 8.62 -28.54 4.29
CA THR A 141 8.95 -29.95 4.43
C THR A 141 8.04 -30.74 3.50
N ALA A 142 8.62 -31.54 2.60
CA ALA A 142 7.85 -32.37 1.68
C ALA A 142 6.90 -33.27 2.50
N GLY A 143 5.60 -33.03 2.37
CA GLY A 143 4.59 -33.79 3.13
C GLY A 143 3.81 -32.98 4.17
N GLU A 144 3.98 -31.67 4.31
CA GLU A 144 3.03 -30.87 5.10
C GLU A 144 1.71 -30.66 4.33
N PRO A 145 0.54 -30.68 5.00
CA PRO A 145 -0.72 -30.31 4.37
C PRO A 145 -0.71 -28.81 4.05
N CYS A 146 -1.32 -28.44 2.93
CA CYS A 146 -1.51 -27.03 2.60
C CYS A 146 -2.33 -26.35 3.71
N GLN A 147 -2.01 -25.11 4.03
CA GLN A 147 -2.73 -24.29 5.00
C GLN A 147 -3.28 -23.05 4.30
N ILE A 148 -4.49 -22.65 4.68
CA ILE A 148 -5.21 -21.52 4.09
C ILE A 148 -5.24 -20.36 5.08
N TYR A 149 -4.81 -19.19 4.63
CA TYR A 149 -4.70 -17.99 5.45
C TYR A 149 -5.54 -16.85 4.85
N PRO A 150 -6.51 -16.29 5.60
CA PRO A 150 -7.26 -15.13 5.14
C PRO A 150 -6.36 -13.88 5.12
N VAL A 151 -6.17 -13.31 3.94
CA VAL A 151 -5.33 -12.10 3.74
C VAL A 151 -6.17 -10.84 3.90
N TRP A 152 -7.32 -10.80 3.22
CA TRP A 152 -8.28 -9.71 3.32
C TRP A 152 -9.66 -10.13 2.79
N PRO A 153 -10.79 -9.78 3.43
CA PRO A 153 -10.86 -9.40 4.83
C PRO A 153 -10.30 -10.55 5.69
N GLY A 154 -9.57 -10.20 6.75
CA GLY A 154 -9.18 -11.15 7.78
C GLY A 154 -10.39 -11.58 8.62
N ASP A 155 -10.17 -12.55 9.51
CA ASP A 155 -11.22 -12.94 10.47
C ASP A 155 -11.60 -11.75 11.36
N ARG A 156 -12.90 -11.45 11.40
CA ARG A 156 -13.54 -10.32 12.09
C ARG A 156 -13.14 -8.93 11.59
N ASP A 157 -12.53 -8.82 10.41
CA ASP A 157 -12.29 -7.52 9.78
C ASP A 157 -13.62 -6.87 9.34
N VAL A 158 -13.60 -5.54 9.22
CA VAL A 158 -14.70 -4.74 8.68
C VAL A 158 -14.30 -4.21 7.30
N ALA A 159 -15.17 -4.37 6.31
CA ALA A 159 -14.94 -3.95 4.93
C ALA A 159 -16.09 -3.09 4.37
N GLU A 160 -15.78 -2.27 3.38
CA GLU A 160 -16.76 -1.48 2.62
C GLU A 160 -17.22 -2.26 1.38
N SER A 161 -18.51 -2.16 1.03
CA SER A 161 -19.11 -2.90 -0.09
C SER A 161 -18.45 -2.62 -1.46
N ARG A 162 -18.16 -1.34 -1.75
CA ARG A 162 -17.66 -0.89 -3.06
C ARG A 162 -16.37 -1.54 -3.55
N ASP A 163 -15.52 -2.04 -2.63
CA ASP A 163 -14.18 -2.54 -2.93
C ASP A 163 -13.93 -3.94 -2.34
N ILE A 164 -15.00 -4.72 -2.10
CA ILE A 164 -14.84 -6.05 -1.51
C ILE A 164 -14.17 -7.01 -2.49
N ASN A 165 -12.94 -7.39 -2.16
CA ASN A 165 -12.19 -8.42 -2.87
C ASN A 165 -11.58 -9.35 -1.83
N ILE A 166 -12.09 -10.58 -1.74
CA ILE A 166 -11.69 -11.54 -0.72
C ILE A 166 -10.44 -12.28 -1.22
N VAL A 167 -9.38 -12.29 -0.42
CA VAL A 167 -8.08 -12.83 -0.74
C VAL A 167 -7.66 -13.79 0.37
N ALA A 168 -7.24 -14.99 -0.02
CA ALA A 168 -6.65 -15.98 0.87
C ALA A 168 -5.35 -16.51 0.27
N SER A 169 -4.33 -16.76 1.09
CA SER A 169 -3.05 -17.34 0.65
C SER A 169 -2.95 -18.81 1.07
N PHE A 170 -2.14 -19.55 0.33
CA PHE A 170 -1.88 -20.98 0.52
C PHE A 170 -0.41 -21.18 0.90
N TYR A 171 -0.15 -21.91 2.00
CA TYR A 171 1.21 -22.28 2.38
C TYR A 171 1.30 -23.74 2.84
N PRO A 172 2.19 -24.57 2.27
CA PRO A 172 2.94 -24.29 1.03
C PRO A 172 1.99 -23.97 -0.15
N ALA A 173 2.55 -23.41 -1.24
CA ALA A 173 1.80 -23.11 -2.45
C ALA A 173 0.95 -24.32 -2.86
N ALA A 174 -0.34 -24.08 -3.14
CA ALA A 174 -1.29 -25.15 -3.37
C ALA A 174 -0.94 -25.90 -4.66
N GLN A 175 -0.46 -27.13 -4.52
CA GLN A 175 -0.48 -28.09 -5.61
C GLN A 175 -1.91 -28.65 -5.71
N GLY A 176 -2.42 -28.93 -6.92
CA GLY A 176 -3.79 -29.43 -7.11
C GLY A 176 -4.88 -28.36 -7.11
N ARG A 177 -4.82 -27.41 -8.05
CA ARG A 177 -5.77 -26.28 -8.19
C ARG A 177 -7.19 -26.71 -8.54
N ASP A 178 -7.36 -27.94 -9.00
CA ASP A 178 -8.59 -28.45 -9.60
C ASP A 178 -9.66 -28.84 -8.57
N HIS A 179 -9.32 -28.79 -7.27
CA HIS A 179 -10.21 -29.20 -6.17
C HIS A 179 -10.35 -28.12 -5.09
N ILE A 180 -10.45 -26.85 -5.50
CA ILE A 180 -10.83 -25.76 -4.60
C ILE A 180 -12.34 -25.57 -4.63
N LYS A 181 -12.97 -25.65 -3.46
CA LYS A 181 -14.38 -25.29 -3.24
C LYS A 181 -14.44 -24.06 -2.35
N VAL A 182 -15.20 -23.06 -2.77
CA VAL A 182 -15.40 -21.82 -2.03
C VAL A 182 -16.88 -21.65 -1.79
N THR A 183 -17.27 -21.36 -0.56
CA THR A 183 -18.62 -20.89 -0.24
C THR A 183 -18.59 -19.57 0.52
N ILE A 184 -19.60 -18.74 0.28
CA ILE A 184 -19.89 -17.53 1.07
C ILE A 184 -21.30 -17.70 1.62
N ASP A 185 -21.45 -17.62 2.94
CA ASP A 185 -22.73 -17.82 3.64
C ASP A 185 -23.40 -19.16 3.30
N GLY A 186 -22.58 -20.20 3.13
CA GLY A 186 -23.02 -21.54 2.73
C GLY A 186 -23.38 -21.69 1.26
N GLN A 187 -23.39 -20.60 0.47
CA GLN A 187 -23.66 -20.67 -0.97
C GLN A 187 -22.37 -20.95 -1.74
N PRO A 188 -22.32 -22.03 -2.55
CA PRO A 188 -21.15 -22.34 -3.35
C PRO A 188 -20.95 -21.31 -4.47
N LEU A 189 -19.70 -20.89 -4.65
CA LEU A 189 -19.32 -20.01 -5.75
C LEU A 189 -18.98 -20.82 -7.01
N ALA A 190 -19.35 -20.30 -8.17
CA ALA A 190 -18.89 -20.82 -9.44
C ALA A 190 -17.40 -20.51 -9.65
N SER A 191 -16.69 -21.38 -10.38
CA SER A 191 -15.26 -21.20 -10.68
C SER A 191 -14.93 -19.92 -11.45
N THR A 192 -15.92 -19.27 -12.07
CA THR A 192 -15.77 -17.97 -12.74
C THR A 192 -15.77 -16.78 -11.78
N GLN A 193 -16.19 -16.96 -10.53
CA GLN A 193 -16.28 -15.90 -9.52
C GLN A 193 -14.99 -15.73 -8.70
N TYR A 194 -14.00 -16.59 -8.93
CA TYR A 194 -12.71 -16.52 -8.25
C TYR A 194 -11.56 -16.87 -9.19
N GLN A 195 -10.37 -16.37 -8.85
CA GLN A 195 -9.12 -16.61 -9.57
C GLN A 195 -8.11 -17.23 -8.62
N ILE A 196 -7.51 -18.33 -9.04
CA ILE A 196 -6.45 -19.01 -8.29
C ILE A 196 -5.12 -18.71 -8.97
N LYS A 197 -4.16 -18.20 -8.20
CA LYS A 197 -2.75 -18.11 -8.57
C LYS A 197 -1.94 -19.11 -7.75
N GLU A 198 -0.62 -19.15 -7.92
CA GLU A 198 0.23 -20.19 -7.32
C GLU A 198 0.11 -20.28 -5.79
N ASP A 199 0.03 -19.14 -5.13
CA ASP A 199 0.08 -19.02 -3.67
C ASP A 199 -1.14 -18.28 -3.08
N TYR A 200 -2.11 -17.87 -3.89
CA TYR A 200 -3.32 -17.21 -3.41
C TYR A 200 -4.57 -17.41 -4.28
N LEU A 201 -5.71 -17.18 -3.65
CA LEU A 201 -7.05 -17.14 -4.21
C LEU A 201 -7.59 -15.72 -4.07
N THR A 202 -8.22 -15.21 -5.13
CA THR A 202 -8.91 -13.92 -5.16
C THR A 202 -10.36 -14.14 -5.56
N ILE A 203 -11.31 -13.63 -4.79
CA ILE A 203 -12.76 -13.76 -5.00
C ILE A 203 -13.35 -12.35 -5.11
N ALA A 204 -14.02 -12.07 -6.22
CA ALA A 204 -14.71 -10.81 -6.46
C ALA A 204 -16.23 -11.08 -6.47
N PRO A 205 -16.90 -11.08 -5.30
CA PRO A 205 -18.34 -11.32 -5.24
C PRO A 205 -19.08 -10.17 -5.95
N GLN A 206 -20.10 -10.50 -6.75
CA GLN A 206 -20.82 -9.50 -7.54
C GLN A 206 -21.66 -8.55 -6.67
N SER A 207 -22.22 -9.07 -5.58
CA SER A 207 -22.98 -8.30 -4.60
C SER A 207 -23.05 -9.10 -3.30
N LEU A 208 -22.79 -8.43 -2.18
CA LEU A 208 -22.99 -8.96 -0.84
C LEU A 208 -23.87 -7.95 -0.09
N ALA A 209 -24.89 -8.42 0.60
CA ALA A 209 -25.73 -7.57 1.43
C ALA A 209 -24.90 -7.03 2.62
N PRO A 210 -25.18 -5.83 3.15
CA PRO A 210 -24.55 -5.37 4.38
C PRO A 210 -24.79 -6.37 5.54
N GLY A 211 -23.78 -6.59 6.38
CA GLY A 211 -23.87 -7.52 7.51
C GLY A 211 -22.67 -8.45 7.65
N GLN A 212 -22.84 -9.49 8.47
CA GLN A 212 -21.79 -10.49 8.70
C GLN A 212 -21.81 -11.54 7.59
N HIS A 213 -20.64 -11.84 7.05
CA HIS A 213 -20.44 -12.93 6.10
C HIS A 213 -19.46 -13.97 6.64
N VAL A 214 -19.64 -15.22 6.20
CA VAL A 214 -18.74 -16.34 6.49
C VAL A 214 -18.21 -16.91 5.19
N VAL A 215 -16.89 -16.93 5.06
CA VAL A 215 -16.20 -17.59 3.95
C VAL A 215 -15.77 -18.97 4.42
N LEU A 216 -15.94 -19.97 3.57
CA LEU A 216 -15.35 -21.30 3.73
C LEU A 216 -14.57 -21.64 2.47
N VAL A 217 -13.29 -21.94 2.62
CA VAL A 217 -12.44 -22.45 1.55
C VAL A 217 -12.00 -23.86 1.92
N SER A 218 -12.23 -24.79 1.00
CA SER A 218 -11.79 -26.17 1.06
C SER A 218 -10.88 -26.45 -0.13
N LEU A 219 -9.71 -27.03 0.13
CA LEU A 219 -8.70 -27.39 -0.85
C LEU A 219 -8.36 -28.87 -0.65
N THR A 220 -8.39 -29.65 -1.72
CA THR A 220 -7.85 -31.01 -1.73
C THR A 220 -6.59 -31.04 -2.58
N ASP A 221 -5.46 -31.47 -2.01
CA ASP A 221 -4.21 -31.58 -2.75
C ASP A 221 -4.16 -32.85 -3.62
N PRO A 222 -3.16 -33.01 -4.52
CA PRO A 222 -3.06 -34.19 -5.40
C PRO A 222 -2.83 -35.50 -4.66
N ALA A 223 -2.40 -35.45 -3.40
CA ALA A 223 -2.25 -36.61 -2.53
C ALA A 223 -3.57 -36.96 -1.80
N GLY A 224 -4.66 -36.23 -2.06
CA GLY A 224 -5.97 -36.43 -1.43
C GLY A 224 -6.08 -35.84 -0.02
N ARG A 225 -5.14 -35.00 0.41
CA ARG A 225 -5.17 -34.37 1.73
C ARG A 225 -6.00 -33.08 1.65
N GLU A 226 -6.85 -32.89 2.64
CA GLU A 226 -7.76 -31.75 2.69
C GLU A 226 -7.24 -30.65 3.63
N ALA A 227 -7.42 -29.41 3.20
CA ALA A 227 -7.21 -28.21 3.98
C ALA A 227 -8.49 -27.39 3.96
N ASN A 228 -9.01 -27.08 5.15
CA ASN A 228 -10.26 -26.34 5.29
C ASN A 228 -10.02 -25.10 6.16
N LYS A 229 -10.57 -23.96 5.75
CA LYS A 229 -10.53 -22.72 6.54
C LYS A 229 -11.84 -21.97 6.41
N SER A 230 -12.39 -21.61 7.56
CA SER A 230 -13.50 -20.67 7.67
C SER A 230 -13.09 -19.43 8.43
N TRP A 231 -13.60 -18.28 7.99
CA TRP A 231 -13.46 -17.01 8.70
C TRP A 231 -14.66 -16.12 8.42
N SER A 232 -14.86 -15.13 9.29
CA SER A 232 -15.96 -14.18 9.17
C SER A 232 -15.46 -12.77 8.93
N PHE A 233 -16.27 -11.93 8.31
CA PHE A 233 -16.01 -10.49 8.23
C PHE A 233 -17.34 -9.73 8.22
N TYR A 234 -17.30 -8.43 8.46
CA TYR A 234 -18.48 -7.57 8.44
C TYR A 234 -18.42 -6.59 7.28
N LEU A 235 -19.50 -6.48 6.51
CA LEU A 235 -19.66 -5.53 5.42
C LEU A 235 -20.53 -4.36 5.86
N LEU A 236 -20.01 -3.14 5.71
CA LEU A 236 -20.72 -1.92 6.06
C LEU A 236 -21.81 -1.59 5.04
N GLU A 237 -22.90 -1.00 5.53
CA GLU A 237 -23.93 -0.39 4.70
C GLU A 237 -23.35 0.79 3.92
N GLU A 238 -23.66 0.87 2.63
CA GLU A 238 -23.24 1.98 1.79
C GLU A 238 -24.03 3.23 2.21
N ARG A 239 -23.33 4.24 2.73
CA ARG A 239 -23.96 5.53 2.99
C ARG A 239 -24.31 6.17 1.64
N SER A 240 -25.60 6.24 1.37
CA SER A 240 -26.18 6.96 0.22
C SER A 240 -25.99 8.47 0.32
#